data_AF-A0A813FMF4-F1
#
_entry.id   AF-A0A813FMF4-F1
#
_cell.length_a   1.000
_cell.length_b   1.000
_cell.length_c   1.000
_cell.angle_alpha   90.00
_cell.angle_beta   90.00
_cell.angle_gamma   90.00
#
_symmetry.space_group_name_H-M   'P 1'
#
loop_
_entity.id
_entity.type
_entity.pdbx_description
1 polymer ?
#
loop_
_entity_poly.entity_id
_entity_poly.type
_entity_poly.pdbx_seq_one_letter_code
_entity_poly.pdbx_strand_id
1 'polypeptide(L)' 'MPHVFLPEQNRFEQVHKFLVPQRPTKGVQKRQRVGESLKYLMTLEDEATKKTEVRSKRREALKQ' A
#
# COMPACT_ATOMS: atom_id res chain seq x y z
N MET A 1 -2.96 5.20 25.05
CA MET A 1 -3.51 4.05 24.29
C MET A 1 -4.63 3.43 25.10
N PRO A 2 -5.86 3.30 24.59
CA PRO A 2 -6.98 2.78 25.38
C PRO A 2 -6.74 1.30 25.70
N HIS A 3 -6.64 0.98 26.98
CA HIS A 3 -6.63 -0.39 27.49
C HIS A 3 -8.06 -0.67 27.96
N VAL A 4 -8.64 -1.78 27.50
CA VAL A 4 -9.96 -2.22 27.96
C VAL A 4 -9.75 -3.47 28.81
N PHE A 5 -10.25 -3.45 30.03
CA PHE A 5 -10.24 -4.63 30.90
C PHE A 5 -11.37 -5.55 30.46
N LEU A 6 -11.06 -6.82 30.17
CA LEU A 6 -12.03 -7.86 29.84
C LEU A 6 -12.23 -8.76 31.07
N PRO A 7 -13.35 -8.62 31.82
CA PRO A 7 -13.57 -9.36 33.07
C PRO A 7 -13.56 -10.88 32.87
N GLU A 8 -14.07 -11.34 31.73
CA GLU A 8 -14.16 -12.77 31.38
C GLU A 8 -12.79 -13.44 31.26
N GLN A 9 -11.76 -12.68 30.88
CA GLN A 9 -10.40 -13.18 30.68
C GLN A 9 -9.44 -12.74 31.79
N ASN A 10 -9.95 -11.98 32.77
CA ASN A 10 -9.19 -11.35 33.84
C ASN A 10 -7.87 -10.70 33.36
N ARG A 11 -7.92 -10.03 32.20
CA ARG A 11 -6.74 -9.41 31.56
C ARG A 11 -7.10 -8.10 30.89
N PHE A 12 -6.12 -7.22 30.78
CA PHE A 12 -6.22 -6.00 29.97
C PHE A 12 -5.88 -6.34 28.52
N GLU A 13 -6.77 -5.98 27.59
CA GLU A 13 -6.52 -6.11 26.16
C GLU A 13 -6.22 -4.73 25.56
N GLN A 14 -5.16 -4.70 24.74
CA GLN A 14 -4.76 -3.52 24.01
C GLN A 14 -5.63 -3.39 22.76
N VAL A 15 -6.68 -2.57 22.86
CA VAL A 15 -7.59 -2.37 21.73
C VAL A 15 -7.00 -1.31 20.79
N HIS A 16 -6.30 -1.74 19.75
CA HIS A 16 -5.95 -0.82 18.66
C HIS A 16 -7.21 -0.50 17.87
N LYS A 17 -7.60 0.79 17.81
CA LYS A 17 -8.77 1.27 17.05
C LYS A 17 -8.76 0.83 15.57
N PHE A 18 -7.59 0.50 15.04
CA PHE A 18 -7.37 0.04 13.66
C PHE A 18 -6.74 -1.37 13.58
N LEU A 19 -6.97 -2.23 14.59
CA LEU A 19 -6.46 -3.60 14.53
C LEU A 19 -7.09 -4.34 13.35
N VAL A 20 -6.34 -4.53 12.27
CA VAL A 20 -6.79 -5.32 11.14
C VAL A 20 -6.60 -6.80 11.48
N PRO A 21 -7.64 -7.66 11.34
CA PRO A 21 -7.48 -9.08 11.58
C PRO A 21 -6.40 -9.65 10.65
N GLN A 22 -5.44 -10.41 11.21
CA GLN A 22 -4.42 -11.07 10.40
C GLN A 22 -5.09 -12.06 9.45
N ARG A 23 -5.06 -11.74 8.15
CA ARG A 23 -5.56 -12.66 7.12
C ARG A 23 -4.46 -13.68 6.81
N PRO A 24 -4.75 -15.00 6.89
CA PRO A 24 -3.79 -15.99 6.45
C PRO A 24 -3.60 -15.81 4.94
N THR A 25 -2.39 -15.46 4.52
CA THR A 25 -2.04 -15.55 3.11
C THR A 25 -1.88 -17.01 2.73
N LYS A 26 -2.99 -17.63 2.33
CA LYS A 26 -3.03 -19.00 1.84
C LYS A 26 -2.53 -19.03 0.40
N GLY A 27 -1.58 -19.91 0.11
CA GLY A 27 -1.18 -20.28 -1.26
C GLY A 27 -0.17 -19.36 -1.97
N VAL A 28 0.18 -18.19 -1.45
CA VAL A 28 1.15 -17.29 -2.10
C VAL A 28 2.38 -17.06 -1.22
N GLN A 29 3.53 -17.50 -1.72
CA GLN A 29 4.81 -17.34 -1.03
C GLN A 29 5.14 -15.85 -0.89
N LYS A 30 5.82 -15.45 0.19
CA LYS A 30 6.23 -14.05 0.43
C LYS A 30 6.96 -13.45 -0.79
N ARG A 31 7.85 -14.23 -1.41
CA ARG A 31 8.60 -13.80 -2.61
C ARG A 31 7.71 -13.49 -3.80
N GLN A 32 6.65 -14.28 -4.03
CA GLN A 32 5.70 -14.07 -5.12
C GLN A 32 4.94 -12.75 -4.93
N ARG A 33 4.43 -12.50 -3.71
CA ARG A 33 3.76 -11.22 -3.37
C ARG A 33 4.66 -10.01 -3.56
N VAL A 34 5.93 -10.12 -3.16
CA VAL A 34 6.90 -9.04 -3.35
C VAL A 34 7.16 -8.80 -4.83
N GLY A 35 7.28 -9.88 -5.62
CA GLY A 35 7.44 -9.78 -7.08
C GLY A 35 6.25 -9.11 -7.77
N GLU A 36 5.01 -9.43 -7.37
CA GLU A 36 3.80 -8.77 -7.89
C GLU A 36 3.74 -7.29 -7.48
N SER A 37 4.08 -6.99 -6.23
CA SER A 37 4.12 -5.62 -5.73
C SER A 37 5.15 -4.77 -6.49
N LEU A 38 6.32 -5.33 -6.78
CA LEU A 38 7.36 -4.67 -7.56
C LEU A 38 6.92 -4.42 -9.00
N LYS A 39 6.34 -5.43 -9.67
CA LYS A 39 5.78 -5.28 -11.02
C LYS A 39 4.78 -4.13 -11.08
N TYR A 40 3.87 -4.07 -10.10
CA TYR A 40 2.90 -2.99 -10.00
C TYR A 40 3.58 -1.62 -9.84
N LEU A 41 4.57 -1.49 -8.95
CA LEU A 41 5.30 -0.23 -8.77
C LEU A 41 5.97 0.23 -10.08
N MET A 42 6.60 -0.68 -10.82
CA MET A 42 7.22 -0.35 -12.12
C MET A 42 6.20 0.15 -13.14
N THR A 43 4.98 -0.40 -13.16
CA THR A 43 3.93 0.10 -14.08
C THR A 43 3.53 1.54 -13.78
N LEU A 44 3.53 1.94 -12.50
CA LEU A 44 3.25 3.33 -12.11
C LEU A 44 4.37 4.29 -12.51
N GLU A 45 5.62 3.84 -12.46
CA GLU A 45 6.78 4.62 -12.93
C GLU A 45 6.67 4.88 -14.44
N ASP A 46 6.33 3.87 -15.24
CA ASP A 46 6.11 3.99 -16.69
C ASP A 46 4.96 4.95 -17.04
N GLU A 47 3.88 4.94 -16.25
CA GLU A 47 2.80 5.90 -16.43
C GLU A 47 3.23 7.33 -16.07
N ALA A 48 4.03 7.48 -15.02
CA ALA A 48 4.55 8.77 -14.59
C ALA A 48 5.48 9.37 -15.65
N THR A 49 6.40 8.59 -16.20
CA THR A 49 7.32 9.04 -17.27
C THR A 49 6.55 9.50 -18.51
N LYS A 50 5.59 8.70 -18.99
CA LYS A 50 4.71 9.09 -20.12
C LYS A 50 3.97 10.39 -19.86
N LYS A 51 3.43 10.58 -18.66
CA LYS A 51 2.76 11.84 -18.27
C LYS A 51 3.73 13.03 -18.27
N THR A 52 4.98 12.83 -17.85
CA THR A 52 5.99 13.91 -17.91
C THR A 52 6.38 14.29 -19.33
N GLU A 53 6.55 13.33 -20.23
CA GLU A 53 6.84 13.57 -21.65
C GLU A 53 5.71 14.32 -22.37
N VAL A 54 4.46 13.97 -22.07
CA VAL A 54 3.31 14.71 -22.64
C VAL A 54 3.31 16.16 -22.13
N ARG A 55 3.63 16.38 -20.86
CA ARG A 55 3.71 17.73 -20.29
C ARG A 55 4.86 18.55 -20.87
N SER A 56 6.02 17.96 -21.12
CA SER A 56 7.15 18.68 -21.75
C SER A 56 6.81 19.10 -23.18
N LYS A 57 6.28 18.16 -23.99
CA LYS A 57 5.83 18.45 -25.37
C LYS A 57 4.78 19.56 -25.40
N ARG A 58 3.81 19.55 -24.49
CA ARG A 58 2.81 20.62 -24.38
C ARG A 58 3.43 21.97 -24.02
N ARG A 59 4.41 22.00 -23.11
CA ARG A 59 5.12 23.24 -22.73
C ARG A 59 5.96 23.80 -23.87
N GLU A 60 6.58 22.94 -24.67
CA GLU A 60 7.35 23.35 -25.86
C GLU A 60 6.44 23.94 -26.93
N ALA A 61 5.31 23.29 -27.21
CA ALA A 61 4.33 23.78 -28.19
C ALA A 61 3.68 25.13 -27.78
N LEU A 62 3.57 25.41 -26.48
CA LEU A 62 3.04 26.68 -25.95
C LEU A 62 4.08 27.81 -25.89
N LYS A 63 5.37 27.51 -26.09
CA LYS A 63 6.45 28.51 -26.12
C LYS A 63 6.73 29.06 -27.51
N GLN A 64 6.16 28.46 -28.55
CA GLN A 64 6.14 28.99 -29.92
C GLN A 64 5.03 30.02 -30.06
#